data_AF-A0A961AH10-F1
#
_entry.id   AF-A0A961AH10-F1
#
_cell.length_a   1.000
_cell.length_b   1.000
_cell.length_c   1.000
_cell.angle_alpha   90.00
_cell.angle_beta   90.00
_cell.angle_gamma   90.00
#
_symmetry.space_group_name_H-M   'P 1'
#
loop_
_entity.id
_entity.type
_entity.pdbx_description
1 polymer ?
#
loop_
_entity_poly.entity_id
_entity_poly.type
_entity_poly.pdbx_seq_one_letter_code
_entity_poly.pdbx_strand_id
1 'polypeptide(L)'
;QAGTLSGNPVAMAAGLAQLRELDRQHGYARMEELGAMMEEAVRGVLAEKGLPWRFYRRGSMFCLFFTEREVHSLEDAKTADLEVFRRFFTHCLDRGVYFAPSQFETGFISLAHGP
;
A
#
# COMPACT_ATOMS: atom_id res chain seq x y z
N GLN A 1 0.06 -7.76 -32.51
CA GLN A 1 -1.12 -6.89 -32.34
C GLN A 1 -0.64 -5.45 -32.29
N ALA A 2 -1.24 -4.53 -33.06
CA ALA A 2 -1.10 -3.09 -32.80
C ALA A 2 -2.11 -2.68 -31.72
N GLY A 3 -1.77 -1.71 -30.87
CA GLY A 3 -2.66 -1.22 -29.81
C GLY A 3 -3.32 0.09 -30.20
N THR A 4 -4.62 0.06 -30.54
CA THR A 4 -5.40 1.24 -31.00
C THR A 4 -5.33 2.44 -30.05
N LEU A 5 -5.15 2.19 -28.75
CA LEU A 5 -5.10 3.24 -27.72
C LEU A 5 -3.68 3.58 -27.26
N SER A 6 -2.66 2.88 -27.77
CA SER A 6 -1.26 3.19 -27.45
C SER A 6 -0.93 4.58 -27.98
N GLY A 7 -0.51 5.48 -27.08
CA GLY A 7 -0.16 6.85 -27.45
C GLY A 7 -1.37 7.79 -27.65
N ASN A 8 -2.57 7.42 -27.19
CA ASN A 8 -3.71 8.33 -27.27
C ASN A 8 -3.40 9.68 -26.55
N PRO A 9 -3.80 10.83 -27.11
CA PRO A 9 -3.39 12.14 -26.59
C PRO A 9 -3.78 12.40 -25.13
N VAL A 10 -4.91 11.84 -24.67
CA VAL A 10 -5.39 12.02 -23.29
C VAL A 10 -4.45 11.34 -22.31
N ALA A 11 -4.11 10.07 -22.54
CA ALA A 11 -3.17 9.33 -21.68
C ALA A 11 -1.77 9.96 -21.69
N MET A 12 -1.31 10.43 -22.85
CA MET A 12 0.00 11.08 -22.98
C MET A 12 0.05 12.41 -22.22
N ALA A 13 -0.98 13.25 -22.35
CA ALA A 13 -1.06 14.52 -21.64
C ALA A 13 -1.15 14.32 -20.12
N ALA A 14 -2.02 13.40 -19.66
CA ALA A 14 -2.18 13.09 -18.24
C ALA A 14 -0.90 12.50 -17.63
N GLY A 15 -0.26 11.54 -18.31
CA GLY A 15 0.99 10.93 -17.86
C GLY A 15 2.14 11.93 -17.75
N LEU A 16 2.32 12.80 -18.77
CA LEU A 16 3.35 13.84 -18.74
C LEU A 16 3.10 14.85 -17.62
N ALA A 17 1.84 15.27 -17.41
CA ALA A 17 1.49 16.16 -16.31
C ALA A 17 1.77 15.51 -14.94
N GLN A 18 1.42 14.24 -14.76
CA GLN A 18 1.70 13.50 -13.53
C GLN A 18 3.21 13.41 -13.25
N LEU A 19 4.03 13.08 -14.24
CA LEU A 19 5.49 12.99 -14.07
C LEU A 19 6.11 14.35 -13.69
N ARG A 20 5.67 15.44 -14.36
CA ARG A 20 6.11 16.80 -14.02
C ARG A 20 5.73 17.19 -12.60
N GLU A 21 4.52 16.81 -12.17
CA GLU A 21 4.03 17.12 -10.84
C GLU A 21 4.75 16.32 -9.75
N LEU A 22 5.05 15.05 -10.01
CA LEU A 22 5.89 14.22 -9.15
C LEU A 22 7.27 14.83 -8.97
N ASP A 23 7.91 15.29 -10.04
CA ASP A 23 9.24 15.92 -9.97
C ASP A 23 9.19 17.25 -9.21
N ARG A 24 8.24 18.13 -9.57
CA ARG A 24 8.03 19.45 -8.94
C ARG A 24 7.83 19.37 -7.43
N GLN A 25 7.15 18.35 -6.94
CA GLN A 25 6.87 18.17 -5.52
C GLN A 25 7.91 17.32 -4.77
N HIS A 26 8.98 16.86 -5.44
CA HIS A 26 9.86 15.81 -4.92
C HIS A 26 9.06 14.59 -4.40
N GLY A 27 8.04 14.20 -5.17
CA GLY A 27 6.95 13.35 -4.72
C GLY A 27 7.40 11.99 -4.18
N TYR A 28 8.41 11.37 -4.79
CA TYR A 28 8.95 10.10 -4.29
C TYR A 28 9.57 10.22 -2.91
N ALA A 29 10.32 11.29 -2.63
CA ALA A 29 10.91 11.53 -1.32
C ALA A 29 9.81 11.76 -0.27
N ARG A 30 8.82 12.61 -0.59
CA ARG A 30 7.68 12.86 0.29
C ARG A 30 6.89 11.58 0.60
N MET A 31 6.66 10.72 -0.39
CA MET A 31 5.95 9.47 -0.16
C MET A 31 6.78 8.43 0.63
N GLU A 32 8.11 8.46 0.51
CA GLU A 32 9.00 7.67 1.38
C GLU A 32 8.87 8.11 2.84
N GLU A 33 8.87 9.42 3.11
CA GLU A 33 8.67 9.97 4.45
C GLU A 33 7.32 9.58 5.04
N LEU A 34 6.23 9.74 4.28
CA LEU A 34 4.89 9.29 4.68
C LEU A 34 4.85 7.77 4.96
N GLY A 35 5.51 6.99 4.09
CA GLY A 35 5.64 5.55 4.26
C GLY A 35 6.35 5.18 5.55
N ALA A 36 7.49 5.81 5.85
CA ALA A 36 8.26 5.56 7.06
C ALA A 36 7.47 5.90 8.32
N MET A 37 6.72 7.00 8.33
CA MET A 37 5.83 7.35 9.44
C MET A 37 4.73 6.30 9.67
N MET A 38 4.09 5.83 8.60
CA MET A 38 3.07 4.80 8.68
C MET A 38 3.66 3.46 9.15
N GLU A 39 4.85 3.09 8.66
CA GLU A 39 5.54 1.88 9.10
C GLU A 39 5.84 1.91 10.60
N GLU A 40 6.39 3.00 11.11
CA GLU A 40 6.68 3.17 12.53
C GLU A 40 5.40 3.03 13.37
N ALA A 41 4.33 3.72 12.97
CA ALA A 41 3.05 3.66 13.67
C ALA A 41 2.45 2.24 13.68
N VAL A 42 2.44 1.55 12.53
CA VAL A 42 1.89 0.19 12.44
C VAL A 42 2.73 -0.79 13.25
N ARG A 43 4.07 -0.76 13.09
CA ARG A 43 4.97 -1.65 13.86
C ARG A 43 4.86 -1.40 15.36
N GLY A 44 4.74 -0.15 15.79
CA GLY A 44 4.51 0.22 17.18
C GLY A 44 3.25 -0.42 17.75
N VAL A 45 2.11 -0.31 17.04
CA VAL A 45 0.84 -0.92 17.45
C VAL A 45 0.92 -2.45 17.51
N LEU A 46 1.58 -3.09 16.54
CA LEU A 46 1.76 -4.55 16.54
C LEU A 46 2.59 -5.00 17.75
N ALA A 47 3.68 -4.29 18.05
CA ALA A 47 4.53 -4.58 19.20
C ALA A 47 3.79 -4.38 20.53
N GLU A 48 3.09 -3.25 20.71
CA GLU A 48 2.33 -2.93 21.92
C GLU A 48 1.25 -4.00 22.20
N LYS A 49 0.58 -4.49 21.16
CA LYS A 49 -0.48 -5.49 21.27
C LYS A 49 0.03 -6.93 21.26
N GLY A 50 1.34 -7.16 21.11
CA GLY A 50 1.93 -8.50 20.99
C GLY A 50 1.41 -9.29 19.78
N LEU A 51 1.05 -8.60 18.68
CA LEU A 51 0.53 -9.21 17.47
C LEU A 51 1.68 -9.64 16.57
N PRO A 52 1.84 -10.94 16.26
CA PRO A 52 3.02 -11.44 15.55
C PRO A 52 2.97 -11.19 14.03
N TRP A 53 2.08 -10.32 13.55
CA TRP A 53 1.83 -10.10 12.13
C TRP A 53 3.01 -9.42 11.42
N ARG A 54 3.20 -9.74 10.13
CA ARG A 54 4.30 -9.20 9.33
C ARG A 54 3.87 -8.00 8.51
N PHE A 55 4.56 -6.89 8.73
CA PHE A 55 4.41 -5.67 7.94
C PHE A 55 5.65 -5.46 7.08
N TYR A 56 5.46 -5.17 5.80
CA TYR A 56 6.51 -4.84 4.84
C TYR A 56 6.19 -3.53 4.16
N ARG A 57 7.23 -2.74 3.89
CA ARG A 57 7.13 -1.48 3.15
C ARG A 57 8.33 -1.29 2.23
N ARG A 58 8.09 -0.64 1.10
CA ARG A 58 9.13 -0.07 0.23
C ARG A 58 8.60 1.21 -0.41
N GLY A 59 9.16 2.37 -0.10
CA GLY A 59 8.57 3.61 -0.59
C GLY A 59 7.18 3.83 -0.02
N SER A 60 6.25 4.11 -0.93
CA SER A 60 4.82 4.26 -0.69
C SER A 60 4.04 2.94 -0.70
N MET A 61 4.68 1.83 -1.07
CA MET A 61 4.06 0.51 -1.17
C MET A 61 4.19 -0.23 0.16
N PHE A 62 3.12 -0.87 0.61
CA PHE A 62 3.13 -1.64 1.85
C PHE A 62 2.20 -2.85 1.83
N CYS A 63 2.49 -3.83 2.66
CA CYS A 63 1.63 -4.98 2.92
C CYS A 63 1.62 -5.32 4.41
N LEU A 64 0.43 -5.54 4.97
CA LEU A 64 0.24 -6.14 6.29
C LEU A 64 -0.28 -7.56 6.11
N PHE A 65 0.55 -8.56 6.44
CA PHE A 65 0.19 -9.97 6.44
C PHE A 65 -0.17 -10.44 7.84
N PHE A 66 -1.39 -10.94 8.01
CA PHE A 66 -1.89 -11.51 9.27
C PHE A 66 -1.35 -12.93 9.48
N THR A 67 -0.03 -13.07 9.48
CA THR A 67 0.72 -14.31 9.73
C THR A 67 1.96 -13.99 10.57
N GLU A 68 2.41 -14.97 11.35
CA GLU A 68 3.67 -14.90 12.10
C GLU A 68 4.90 -15.34 11.28
N ARG A 69 4.68 -15.91 10.10
CA ARG A 69 5.77 -16.36 9.23
C ARG A 69 6.30 -15.20 8.39
N GLU A 70 7.61 -15.15 8.22
CA GLU A 70 8.21 -14.25 7.21
C GLU A 70 7.64 -14.57 5.82
N VAL A 71 7.36 -13.52 5.05
CA VAL A 71 6.75 -13.62 3.72
C VAL A 71 7.77 -13.27 2.66
N HIS A 72 8.33 -14.31 2.01
CA HIS A 72 9.27 -14.17 0.90
C HIS A 72 8.75 -14.79 -0.40
N SER A 73 7.62 -15.48 -0.34
CA SER A 73 6.98 -16.16 -1.45
C SER A 73 5.45 -16.07 -1.38
N LEU A 74 4.78 -16.49 -2.45
CA LEU A 74 3.32 -16.62 -2.46
C LEU A 74 2.84 -17.68 -1.47
N GLU A 75 3.60 -18.77 -1.32
CA GLU A 75 3.34 -19.85 -0.37
C GLU A 75 3.32 -19.32 1.07
N ASP A 76 4.27 -18.46 1.42
CA ASP A 76 4.30 -17.81 2.73
C ASP A 76 3.12 -16.87 2.91
N ALA A 77 2.81 -16.06 1.90
CA ALA A 77 1.69 -15.11 1.95
C ALA A 77 0.36 -15.82 2.20
N LYS A 78 0.16 -17.00 1.60
CA LYS A 78 -1.04 -17.84 1.78
C LYS A 78 -1.22 -18.37 3.21
N THR A 79 -0.22 -18.24 4.08
CA THR A 79 -0.35 -18.57 5.51
C THR A 79 -1.06 -17.48 6.32
N ALA A 80 -1.36 -16.32 5.72
CA ALA A 80 -2.11 -15.24 6.36
C ALA A 80 -3.54 -15.67 6.73
N ASP A 81 -3.97 -15.27 7.92
CA ASP A 81 -5.32 -15.48 8.41
C ASP A 81 -6.31 -14.56 7.68
N LEU A 82 -7.07 -15.16 6.75
CA LEU A 82 -8.05 -14.46 5.92
C LEU A 82 -9.28 -14.01 6.72
N GLU A 83 -9.60 -14.66 7.84
CA GLU A 83 -10.73 -14.27 8.68
C GLU A 83 -10.39 -13.02 9.49
N VAL A 84 -9.15 -12.92 9.99
CA VAL A 84 -8.64 -11.68 10.60
C VAL A 84 -8.56 -10.56 9.57
N PHE A 85 -8.05 -10.83 8.36
CA PHE A 85 -8.05 -9.84 7.28
C PHE A 85 -9.46 -9.33 6.98
N ARG A 86 -10.45 -10.23 6.85
CA ARG A 86 -11.85 -9.86 6.58
C ARG A 86 -12.39 -8.93 7.65
N ARG A 87 -12.14 -9.23 8.93
CA ARG A 87 -12.55 -8.38 10.05
C ARG A 87 -11.86 -7.02 10.03
N PHE A 88 -10.55 -6.99 9.76
CA PHE A 88 -9.78 -5.76 9.59
C PHE A 88 -10.34 -4.90 8.46
N PHE A 89 -10.52 -5.48 7.27
CA PHE A 89 -11.04 -4.81 6.09
C PHE A 89 -12.40 -4.18 6.35
N THR A 90 -13.38 -4.94 6.86
CA THR A 90 -14.72 -4.40 7.15
C THR A 90 -14.65 -3.29 8.20
N HIS A 91 -13.82 -3.47 9.24
CA HIS A 91 -13.67 -2.46 10.29
C HIS A 91 -13.05 -1.14 9.80
N CYS A 92 -12.10 -1.22 8.87
CA CYS A 92 -11.51 -0.06 8.20
C CYS A 92 -12.52 0.61 7.27
N LEU A 93 -13.25 -0.18 6.49
CA LEU A 93 -14.28 0.32 5.57
C LEU A 93 -15.39 1.08 6.32
N ASP A 94 -15.86 0.52 7.44
CA ASP A 94 -16.86 1.15 8.32
C ASP A 94 -16.35 2.48 8.93
N ARG A 95 -15.02 2.69 8.93
CA ARG A 95 -14.36 3.92 9.41
C ARG A 95 -13.89 4.85 8.27
N GLY A 96 -14.29 4.55 7.04
CA GLY A 96 -13.93 5.38 5.88
C GLY A 96 -12.50 5.16 5.36
N VAL A 97 -11.82 4.10 5.77
CA VAL A 97 -10.50 3.72 5.24
C VAL A 97 -10.66 2.54 4.28
N TYR A 98 -10.52 2.81 2.99
CA TYR A 98 -10.67 1.81 1.93
C TYR A 98 -9.34 1.14 1.61
N PHE A 99 -9.22 -0.15 1.93
CA PHE A 99 -8.13 -1.01 1.47
C PHE A 99 -8.57 -1.80 0.23
N ALA A 100 -7.61 -2.38 -0.50
CA ALA A 100 -7.95 -3.39 -1.50
C ALA A 100 -8.63 -4.59 -0.81
N PRO A 101 -9.70 -5.18 -1.38
CA PRO A 101 -10.45 -6.27 -0.77
C PRO A 101 -9.72 -7.63 -0.91
N SER A 102 -8.40 -7.64 -0.73
CA SER A 102 -7.54 -8.82 -0.84
C SER A 102 -6.33 -8.70 0.08
N GLN A 103 -6.07 -9.75 0.86
CA GLN A 103 -4.87 -9.91 1.69
C GLN A 103 -3.57 -9.92 0.88
N PHE A 104 -3.67 -10.21 -0.42
CA PHE A 104 -2.52 -10.39 -1.30
C PHE A 104 -2.25 -9.15 -2.16
N GLU A 105 -3.00 -8.07 -1.96
CA GLU A 105 -2.82 -6.81 -2.66
C GLU A 105 -1.92 -5.85 -1.88
N THR A 106 -1.20 -5.04 -2.65
CA THR A 106 -0.35 -3.98 -2.09
C THR A 106 -1.20 -2.75 -1.75
N GLY A 107 -0.95 -2.16 -0.58
CA GLY A 107 -1.43 -0.83 -0.24
C GLY A 107 -0.53 0.26 -0.83
N PHE A 108 -1.11 1.39 -1.22
CA PHE A 108 -0.40 2.50 -1.84
C PHE A 108 -0.70 3.82 -1.11
N ILE A 109 0.37 4.54 -0.75
CA ILE A 109 0.30 5.93 -0.31
C ILE A 109 0.42 6.85 -1.53
N SER A 110 -0.36 7.93 -1.55
CA SER A 110 -0.30 8.97 -2.58
C SER A 110 0.07 10.33 -1.98
N LEU A 111 0.42 11.29 -2.83
CA LEU A 111 0.72 12.67 -2.41
C LEU A 111 -0.47 13.43 -1.80
N ALA A 112 -1.69 12.90 -1.92
CA ALA A 112 -2.87 13.46 -1.27
C ALA A 112 -2.99 13.03 0.21
N HIS A 113 -2.28 11.98 0.62
CA HIS A 113 -2.20 11.57 2.01
C HIS A 113 -1.23 12.49 2.78
N GLY A 114 -1.54 12.74 4.05
CA GLY A 114 -0.75 13.57 4.95
C GLY A 114 -1.16 13.32 6.40
N PRO A 115 -0.40 13.86 7.36
CA PRO A 115 -0.75 13.84 8.78
C PRO A 115 -1.99 14.67 9.11
#